data_AF-A0A5N9A8J9-F1
#
_entry.id   AF-A0A5N9A8J9-F1
#
_cell.length_a   1.000
_cell.length_b   1.000
_cell.length_c   1.000
_cell.angle_alpha   90.00
_cell.angle_beta   90.00
_cell.angle_gamma   90.00
#
_symmetry.space_group_name_H-M   'P 1'
#
loop_
_entity.id
_entity.type
_entity.pdbx_description
1 polymer ?
#
loop_
_entity_poly.entity_id
_entity_poly.type
_entity_poly.pdbx_seq_one_letter_code
_entity_poly.pdbx_strand_id
1 'polypeptide(L)'
;MFDDPKALTSVEWNNIHMYLQWFWIYFPIVVTFGLTLLTAHAFIPSLINTGQLPESMNRLRVPMTGFAALLFVAGVVILVLGINATLDVRAVYNRFLI
;
A
#
# COMPACT_ATOMS: atom_id res chain seq x y z
N MET A 1 -3.06 -11.69 -41.12
CA MET A 1 -3.74 -10.48 -40.60
C MET A 1 -3.79 -10.70 -39.11
N PHE A 2 -3.20 -9.80 -38.30
CA PHE A 2 -3.36 -9.90 -36.85
C PHE A 2 -4.85 -9.67 -36.56
N ASP A 3 -5.45 -10.54 -35.76
CA ASP A 3 -6.84 -10.34 -35.33
C ASP A 3 -6.89 -9.03 -34.54
N ASP A 4 -7.85 -8.16 -34.86
CA ASP A 4 -8.05 -6.92 -34.11
C ASP A 4 -8.27 -7.23 -32.62
N PRO A 5 -7.70 -6.44 -31.69
CA PRO A 5 -7.85 -6.68 -30.26
C PRO A 5 -9.33 -6.69 -29.87
N LYS A 6 -9.81 -7.85 -29.40
CA LYS A 6 -11.21 -8.05 -29.00
C LYS A 6 -11.54 -7.16 -27.81
N ALA A 7 -12.67 -6.46 -27.83
CA ALA A 7 -13.09 -5.65 -26.69
C ALA A 7 -13.09 -6.45 -25.37
N LEU A 8 -12.68 -5.78 -24.28
CA LEU A 8 -12.73 -6.35 -22.93
C LEU A 8 -14.18 -6.65 -22.53
N THR A 9 -14.40 -7.85 -22.03
CA THR A 9 -15.67 -8.30 -21.47
C THR A 9 -15.90 -7.68 -20.09
N SER A 10 -17.15 -7.71 -19.61
CA SER A 10 -17.50 -7.21 -18.27
C SER A 10 -16.72 -7.91 -17.14
N VAL A 11 -16.41 -9.20 -17.30
CA VAL A 11 -15.61 -9.97 -16.33
C VAL A 11 -14.18 -9.44 -16.26
N GLU A 12 -13.58 -9.15 -17.41
CA GLU A 12 -12.20 -8.64 -17.47
C GLU A 12 -12.10 -7.23 -16.88
N TRP A 13 -13.07 -6.37 -17.17
CA TRP A 13 -13.17 -5.06 -16.53
C TRP A 13 -13.32 -5.15 -15.01
N ASN A 14 -14.11 -6.10 -14.51
CA ASN A 14 -14.25 -6.33 -13.07
C ASN A 14 -12.94 -6.79 -12.42
N ASN A 15 -12.19 -7.68 -13.08
CA ASN A 15 -10.90 -8.15 -12.57
C ASN A 15 -9.87 -7.02 -12.51
N ILE A 16 -9.81 -6.17 -13.55
CA ILE A 16 -8.97 -4.97 -13.57
C ILE A 16 -9.38 -4.01 -12.44
N HIS A 17 -10.68 -3.77 -12.27
CA HIS A 17 -11.19 -2.92 -11.20
C HIS A 17 -10.79 -3.42 -9.82
N MET A 18 -10.95 -4.72 -9.56
CA MET A 18 -10.60 -5.34 -8.27
C MET A 18 -9.10 -5.22 -7.99
N TYR A 19 -8.24 -5.46 -8.98
CA TYR A 19 -6.80 -5.25 -8.84
C TYR A 19 -6.47 -3.78 -8.52
N LEU A 20 -7.05 -2.84 -9.27
CA LEU A 20 -6.79 -1.42 -9.10
C LEU A 20 -7.30 -0.90 -7.75
N GLN A 21 -8.43 -1.43 -7.26
CA GLN A 21 -8.97 -1.11 -5.93
C GLN A 21 -7.98 -1.51 -4.83
N TRP A 22 -7.43 -2.73 -4.86
CA TRP A 22 -6.43 -3.15 -3.88
C TRP A 22 -5.16 -2.29 -3.94
N PHE A 23 -4.71 -1.95 -5.15
CA PHE A 23 -3.56 -1.07 -5.35
C PHE A 23 -3.79 0.31 -4.71
N TRP A 24 -4.96 0.92 -4.94
CA TRP A 24 -5.30 2.24 -4.38
C TRP A 24 -5.50 2.22 -2.87
N ILE A 25 -5.90 1.10 -2.28
CA ILE A 25 -5.97 0.95 -0.82
C ILE A 25 -4.57 0.74 -0.22
N TYR A 26 -3.72 -0.02 -0.91
CA TYR A 26 -2.36 -0.32 -0.47
C TYR A 26 -1.49 0.94 -0.35
N PHE A 27 -1.56 1.81 -1.36
CA PHE A 27 -0.74 3.02 -1.43
C PHE A 27 -0.83 3.92 -0.16
N PRO A 28 -2.00 4.40 0.28
CA PRO A 28 -2.10 5.24 1.46
C PRO A 28 -1.65 4.50 2.73
N ILE A 29 -1.90 3.19 2.86
CA ILE A 29 -1.44 2.41 4.02
C ILE A 29 0.09 2.45 4.14
N VAL A 30 0.80 2.20 3.03
CA VAL A 30 2.27 2.20 3.01
C VAL A 30 2.84 3.59 3.26
N VAL A 31 2.22 4.62 2.65
CA VAL A 31 2.63 6.01 2.88
C VAL A 31 2.45 6.41 4.35
N THR A 32 1.29 6.14 4.94
CA THR A 32 1.04 6.44 6.36
C THR A 32 1.96 5.63 7.26
N PHE A 33 2.22 4.36 6.94
CA PHE A 33 3.17 3.52 7.68
C PHE A 33 4.57 4.14 7.69
N GLY A 34 5.09 4.49 6.50
CA GLY A 34 6.41 5.09 6.35
C GLY A 34 6.54 6.43 7.10
N LEU A 35 5.55 7.30 6.94
CA LEU A 35 5.51 8.60 7.65
C LEU A 35 5.42 8.43 9.17
N THR A 36 4.65 7.45 9.65
CA THR A 36 4.53 7.18 11.09
C THR A 36 5.86 6.71 11.67
N LEU A 37 6.54 5.76 11.02
CA LEU A 37 7.84 5.28 11.48
C LEU A 37 8.92 6.36 11.42
N LEU A 38 8.99 7.09 10.30
CA LEU A 38 9.89 8.22 10.14
C LEU A 38 9.69 9.25 11.26
N THR A 39 8.43 9.58 11.57
CA THR A 39 8.12 10.54 12.62
C THR A 39 8.51 10.02 13.99
N ALA A 40 8.15 8.78 14.32
CA ALA A 40 8.42 8.18 15.63
C ALA A 40 9.92 7.93 15.89
N HIS A 41 10.72 7.62 14.86
CA HIS A 41 12.11 7.17 15.03
C HIS A 41 13.16 8.15 14.54
N ALA A 42 12.82 9.06 13.63
CA ALA A 42 13.76 10.09 13.15
C ALA A 42 13.36 11.49 13.63
N PHE A 43 12.13 11.94 13.35
CA PHE A 43 11.74 13.32 13.66
C PHE A 43 11.64 13.58 15.17
N ILE A 44 10.87 12.79 15.93
CA ILE A 44 10.70 13.03 17.38
C ILE A 44 12.06 13.04 18.10
N PRO A 45 12.94 12.03 17.94
CA PRO A 45 14.26 12.06 18.58
C PRO A 45 15.13 13.23 18.13
N SER A 46 15.12 13.56 16.83
CA SER A 46 15.89 14.70 16.31
C SER A 46 15.43 16.02 16.95
N LEU A 47 14.12 16.24 17.05
CA LEU A 47 13.54 17.47 17.60
C LEU A 47 13.74 17.59 19.13
N ILE A 48 13.79 16.46 19.84
CA ILE A 48 14.14 16.44 21.27
C ILE A 48 15.62 16.83 21.43
N ASN A 49 16.52 16.24 20.63
CA ASN A 49 17.95 16.52 20.71
C ASN A 49 18.30 17.98 20.38
N THR A 50 17.54 18.62 19.49
CA THR A 50 17.71 20.05 19.16
C THR A 50 16.98 20.99 20.13
N GLY A 51 16.31 20.48 21.15
CA GLY A 51 15.56 21.27 22.13
C GLY A 51 14.27 21.90 21.60
N GLN A 52 13.80 21.49 20.42
CA GLN A 52 12.57 21.98 19.80
C GLN A 52 11.31 21.31 20.37
N LEU A 53 11.45 20.13 20.97
CA LEU A 53 10.39 19.42 21.68
C LEU A 53 10.81 19.04 23.10
N PRO A 54 9.87 19.00 24.06
CA PRO A 54 10.14 18.51 25.41
C PRO A 54 10.36 17.00 25.43
N GLU A 55 11.17 16.50 26.37
CA GLU A 55 11.43 15.06 26.54
C GLU A 55 10.15 14.24 26.80
N SER A 56 9.09 14.85 27.31
CA SER A 56 7.79 14.21 27.50
C SER A 56 7.21 13.66 26.20
N MET A 57 7.57 14.24 25.05
CA MET A 57 7.12 13.80 23.73
C MET A 57 7.73 12.46 23.30
N ASN A 58 8.79 12.00 23.97
CA ASN A 58 9.39 10.68 23.75
C ASN A 58 8.39 9.54 24.01
N ARG A 59 7.40 9.77 24.90
CA ARG A 59 6.34 8.80 25.21
C ARG A 59 5.41 8.52 24.01
N LEU A 60 5.28 9.45 23.07
CA LEU A 60 4.42 9.30 21.88
C LEU A 60 4.97 8.27 20.89
N ARG A 61 6.26 7.96 20.95
CA ARG A 61 6.90 7.00 20.04
C ARG A 61 6.34 5.59 20.17
N VAL A 62 6.02 5.17 21.40
CA VAL A 62 5.47 3.83 21.68
C VAL A 62 4.10 3.62 21.01
N PRO A 63 3.08 4.47 21.23
CA PRO A 63 1.80 4.31 20.54
C PRO A 63 1.91 4.50 19.03
N MET A 64 2.78 5.40 18.55
CA MET A 64 3.03 5.54 17.10
C MET A 64 3.64 4.28 16.50
N THR A 65 4.54 3.62 17.21
CA THR A 65 5.13 2.34 16.78
C THR A 65 4.08 1.23 16.77
N GLY A 66 3.20 1.19 17.78
CA GLY A 66 2.06 0.27 17.81
C GLY A 66 1.13 0.49 16.61
N PHE A 67 0.79 1.74 16.30
CA PHE A 67 -0.01 2.09 15.14
C PHE A 67 0.69 1.70 13.82
N ALA A 68 1.99 1.93 13.70
CA ALA A 68 2.77 1.49 12.54
C ALA A 68 2.76 -0.04 12.38
N ALA A 69 2.80 -0.80 13.48
CA ALA A 69 2.68 -2.26 13.42
C ALA A 69 1.31 -2.70 12.89
N LEU A 70 0.23 -2.02 13.28
CA LEU A 70 -1.11 -2.28 12.74
C LEU A 70 -1.17 -1.99 11.24
N LEU A 71 -0.61 -0.86 10.80
CA LEU A 71 -0.54 -0.50 9.38
C LEU A 71 0.31 -1.50 8.60
N PHE A 72 1.38 -2.03 9.18
CA PHE A 72 2.20 -3.07 8.56
C PHE A 72 1.40 -4.35 8.31
N VAL A 73 0.68 -4.84 9.32
CA VAL A 73 -0.18 -6.02 9.19
C VAL A 73 -1.25 -5.80 8.13
N ALA A 74 -1.92 -4.64 8.17
CA ALA A 74 -2.91 -4.27 7.16
C ALA A 74 -2.29 -4.22 5.75
N GLY A 75 -1.12 -3.62 5.61
CA GLY A 75 -0.37 -3.54 4.35
C GLY A 75 -0.05 -4.91 3.77
N VAL A 76 0.41 -5.86 4.60
CA VAL A 76 0.68 -7.25 4.19
C VAL A 76 -0.60 -7.92 3.70
N VAL A 77 -1.72 -7.79 4.42
CA VAL A 77 -3.01 -8.38 4.02
C VAL A 77 -3.46 -7.84 2.67
N ILE A 78 -3.46 -6.50 2.49
CA ILE A 78 -3.88 -5.88 1.23
C ILE A 78 -2.93 -6.24 0.08
N LEU A 79 -1.62 -6.35 0.34
CA LEU A 79 -0.64 -6.77 -0.66
C LEU A 79 -0.94 -8.19 -1.15
N VAL A 80 -1.24 -9.13 -0.25
CA VAL A 80 -1.61 -10.51 -0.62
C VAL A 80 -2.88 -10.53 -1.47
N LEU A 81 -3.90 -9.75 -1.10
CA LEU A 81 -5.15 -9.64 -1.89
C LEU A 81 -4.88 -9.04 -3.29
N GLY A 82 -4.03 -8.01 -3.36
CA GLY A 82 -3.61 -7.41 -4.63
C GLY A 82 -2.83 -8.38 -5.52
N ILE A 83 -1.89 -9.15 -4.96
CA ILE A 83 -1.14 -10.18 -5.68
C ILE A 83 -2.09 -11.26 -6.22
N ASN A 84 -3.04 -11.73 -5.41
CA ASN A 84 -4.02 -12.72 -5.88
C ASN A 84 -4.84 -12.17 -7.06
N ALA A 85 -5.24 -10.90 -7.03
CA ALA A 85 -5.95 -10.26 -8.14
C ALA A 85 -5.08 -10.11 -9.42
N THR A 86 -3.74 -10.11 -9.32
CA THR A 86 -2.88 -10.07 -10.54
C THR A 86 -2.98 -11.33 -11.39
N LEU A 87 -3.28 -12.49 -10.78
CA LEU A 87 -3.43 -13.74 -11.51
C LEU A 87 -4.60 -13.66 -12.50
N ASP A 88 -5.69 -13.02 -12.09
CA ASP A 88 -6.88 -12.82 -12.92
C ASP A 88 -6.64 -11.81 -14.06
N VAL A 89 -5.82 -10.77 -13.81
CA VAL A 89 -5.45 -9.78 -14.83
C VAL A 89 -4.44 -10.34 -15.83
N ARG A 90 -3.51 -11.21 -15.42
CA ARG A 90 -2.55 -11.85 -16.33
C ARG A 90 -3.24 -12.70 -17.40
N ALA A 91 -4.36 -13.34 -17.07
CA ALA A 91 -5.17 -14.08 -18.03
C ALA A 91 -5.70 -13.19 -19.17
N VAL A 92 -5.96 -11.90 -18.87
CA VAL A 92 -6.35 -10.90 -19.87
C VAL A 92 -5.17 -10.63 -20.82
N TYR A 93 -4.00 -10.27 -20.28
CA TYR A 93 -2.83 -9.90 -21.11
C TYR A 93 -2.40 -11.00 -22.10
N ASN A 94 -2.44 -12.28 -21.70
CA ASN A 94 -2.12 -13.39 -22.61
C ASN A 94 -3.08 -13.50 -23.81
N ARG A 95 -4.31 -12.98 -23.71
CA ARG A 95 -5.29 -12.97 -24.82
C ARG A 95 -5.08 -11.81 -25.78
N PHE A 96 -4.49 -10.71 -25.31
CA PHE A 96 -4.35 -9.46 -26.08
C PHE A 96 -2.98 -9.27 -26.74
N LEU A 97 -1.92 -9.91 -26.24
CA LEU A 97 -0.53 -9.72 -26.71
C LEU A 97 0.06 -10.96 -27.38
N ILE A 98 -0.71 -11.67 -28.22
CA ILE A 98 -0.16 -12.68 -29.13
C ILE A 98 0.39 -11.99 -30.38
#